data_AF-A0A357ZDP6-F1
#
_entry.id   AF-A0A357ZDP6-F1
#
_cell.length_a   1.000
_cell.length_b   1.000
_cell.length_c   1.000
_cell.angle_alpha   90.00
_cell.angle_beta   90.00
_cell.angle_gamma   90.00
#
_symmetry.space_group_name_H-M   'P 1'
#
loop_
_entity.id
_entity.type
_entity.pdbx_description
1 polymer ?
#
loop_
_entity_poly.entity_id
_entity_poly.type
_entity_poly.pdbx_seq_one_letter_code
_entity_poly.pdbx_strand_id
1 'polypeptide(L)'
;MTTKSELSKKFLVVAAVFVMVIALVAMSACQPTNTTSTTDKPAEVKGTPSPAGTPTMAKNDNGVWTAEAWKDIYPEQYRTFDQNKLNDTDGNTDPYFEARGDMVALYPMIKTIWNPSPFNTYYNEPNGHPYSLDDIRVTGRIFDAATQTYKATAFSNCYTCKSADYTAILNKDGVAAYQLPFGDADLTKKIVEPISCYNCHANNLEKDYTEASLKVTQPFFTTGEGKVDEGSRTCGQCHNEYYFKPADRSVTNPYDSLENMNAEAMYEFYKTAGKDGAAFVDYTNPLTKVGQLKTQHPEFEFIFGDGGSSMSKRINPQTGEKFGCADCHMGNKQVSADGVEYTSHLLISPLDNPELLKTTCEVAGCHADSSGKGTLKAQVEAWQEESEGKVKSIGTKIEDLTKKLADAVAAGSLDAAKLAEVQELNRQAVWYWDFVMVENSEGSHNPTMSNKVLGLSETAVDKALGLLG
;
A
#
# COMPACT_ATOMS: atom_id res chain seq x y z
N MET A 1 -9.21 55.06 56.21
CA MET A 1 -8.49 54.35 55.12
C MET A 1 -8.00 53.01 55.67
N THR A 2 -8.73 51.95 55.34
CA THR A 2 -8.40 50.51 55.52
C THR A 2 -9.52 49.77 54.76
N THR A 3 -9.46 49.84 53.44
CA THR A 3 -9.01 48.79 52.48
C THR A 3 -10.08 47.72 52.19
N LYS A 4 -10.59 47.82 50.95
CA LYS A 4 -11.62 47.04 50.24
C LYS A 4 -11.30 45.53 50.05
N SER A 5 -10.53 44.90 50.94
CA SER A 5 -10.03 43.52 50.75
C SER A 5 -10.90 42.43 51.40
N GLU A 6 -11.73 42.76 52.39
CA GLU A 6 -12.48 41.76 53.18
C GLU A 6 -13.95 41.57 52.75
N LEU A 7 -14.52 42.46 51.92
CA LEU A 7 -15.89 42.33 51.42
C LEU A 7 -16.04 41.44 50.17
N SER A 8 -14.93 41.10 49.49
CA SER A 8 -14.95 40.29 48.27
C SER A 8 -14.95 38.78 48.53
N LYS A 9 -14.45 38.33 49.69
CA LYS A 9 -14.35 36.89 50.01
C LYS A 9 -15.65 36.28 50.57
N LYS A 10 -16.54 37.08 51.15
CA LYS A 10 -17.85 36.59 51.65
C LYS A 10 -18.92 36.48 50.57
N PHE A 11 -18.80 37.19 49.45
CA PHE A 11 -19.70 37.05 48.30
C PHE A 11 -19.35 35.85 47.40
N LEU A 12 -18.07 35.45 47.34
CA LEU A 12 -17.66 34.30 46.53
C LEU A 12 -18.05 32.94 47.13
N VAL A 13 -18.14 32.83 48.46
CA VAL A 13 -18.50 31.55 49.13
C VAL A 13 -20.02 31.32 49.13
N VAL A 14 -20.85 32.37 49.14
CA VAL A 14 -22.31 32.22 49.08
C VAL A 14 -22.81 31.92 47.65
N ALA A 15 -22.12 32.42 46.62
CA ALA A 15 -22.44 32.07 45.23
C ALA A 15 -22.05 30.62 44.86
N ALA A 16 -20.98 30.08 45.45
CA ALA A 16 -20.53 28.70 45.20
C ALA A 16 -21.47 27.64 45.82
N VAL A 17 -22.17 27.96 46.92
CA VAL A 17 -23.13 27.04 47.56
C VAL A 17 -24.50 27.09 46.88
N PHE A 18 -24.91 28.22 46.28
CA PHE A 18 -26.20 28.33 45.59
C PHE A 18 -26.23 27.70 44.18
N VAL A 19 -25.08 27.61 43.49
CA VAL A 19 -24.99 26.96 42.18
C VAL A 19 -24.91 25.43 42.29
N MET A 20 -24.37 24.88 43.38
CA MET A 20 -24.41 23.41 43.63
C MET A 20 -25.77 22.88 44.11
N VAL A 21 -26.67 23.73 44.64
CA VAL A 21 -28.00 23.29 45.10
C VAL A 21 -29.05 23.34 43.98
N ILE A 22 -28.85 24.15 42.94
CA ILE A 22 -29.73 24.14 41.74
C ILE A 22 -29.35 23.02 40.76
N ALA A 23 -28.11 22.51 40.81
CA ALA A 23 -27.64 21.39 39.97
C ALA A 23 -28.02 19.99 40.51
N LEU A 24 -28.65 19.88 41.69
CA LEU A 24 -29.04 18.61 42.32
C LEU A 24 -30.56 18.39 42.45
N VAL A 25 -31.40 19.30 41.92
CA VAL A 25 -32.88 19.18 41.97
C VAL A 25 -33.52 19.14 40.56
N ALA A 26 -32.74 19.15 39.48
CA ALA A 26 -33.22 18.91 38.11
C ALA A 26 -33.05 17.45 37.63
N MET A 27 -32.88 16.51 38.56
CA MET A 27 -32.89 15.06 38.31
C MET A 27 -33.88 14.38 39.25
N SER A 28 -35.18 14.61 39.09
CA SER A 28 -36.28 13.77 39.62
C SER A 28 -37.65 14.37 39.27
N ALA A 29 -38.03 14.40 37.99
CA ALA A 29 -39.42 14.66 37.59
C ALA A 29 -39.65 14.21 36.13
N CYS A 30 -39.70 12.90 35.92
CA CYS A 30 -40.48 12.25 34.86
C CYS A 30 -40.45 10.73 35.12
N GLN A 31 -41.12 10.30 36.20
CA GLN A 31 -41.63 8.92 36.26
C GLN A 31 -43.00 8.92 35.55
N PRO A 32 -43.22 8.10 34.53
CA PRO A 32 -44.55 7.90 33.97
C PRO A 32 -45.42 7.16 34.98
N THR A 33 -46.66 7.63 35.11
CA THR A 33 -47.74 6.97 35.83
C THR A 33 -48.01 5.59 35.24
N ASN A 34 -47.93 4.56 36.09
CA ASN A 34 -48.50 3.25 35.83
C ASN A 34 -50.03 3.35 35.76
N THR A 35 -50.57 3.49 34.55
CA THR A 35 -51.93 3.04 34.22
C THR A 35 -51.83 1.73 33.45
N THR A 36 -52.26 0.67 34.11
CA THR A 36 -52.52 -0.65 33.54
C THR A 36 -53.37 -0.55 32.27
N SER A 37 -52.77 -0.90 31.14
CA SER A 37 -53.46 -1.24 29.90
C SER A 37 -52.85 -2.54 29.40
N THR A 38 -53.74 -3.43 28.99
CA THR A 38 -53.53 -4.81 28.57
C THR A 38 -52.43 -4.99 27.53
N THR A 39 -51.76 -6.13 27.64
CA THR A 39 -50.72 -6.69 26.78
C THR A 39 -51.02 -6.55 25.28
N ASP A 40 -50.22 -5.76 24.59
CA ASP A 40 -49.90 -5.96 23.17
C ASP A 40 -48.38 -5.88 23.01
N LYS A 41 -47.79 -6.98 22.53
CA LYS A 41 -46.34 -7.12 22.27
C LYS A 41 -45.91 -6.08 21.22
N PRO A 42 -44.72 -5.44 21.35
CA PRO A 42 -44.10 -4.77 20.22
C PRO A 42 -43.86 -5.78 19.11
N ALA A 43 -44.28 -5.45 17.89
CA ALA A 43 -44.05 -6.26 16.72
C ALA A 43 -42.53 -6.43 16.51
N GLU A 44 -42.10 -7.67 16.66
CA GLU A 44 -40.83 -8.20 16.17
C GLU A 44 -40.68 -7.77 14.70
N VAL A 45 -39.67 -6.95 14.40
CA VAL A 45 -39.28 -6.65 13.02
C VAL A 45 -38.79 -7.97 12.45
N LYS A 46 -39.69 -8.68 11.77
CA LYS A 46 -39.39 -9.88 11.01
C LYS A 46 -38.29 -9.51 10.01
N GLY A 47 -37.12 -10.11 10.20
CA GLY A 47 -36.09 -10.14 9.18
C GLY A 47 -36.72 -10.53 7.84
N THR A 48 -36.32 -9.80 6.81
CA THR A 48 -36.64 -10.09 5.41
C THR A 48 -36.39 -11.57 5.14
N PRO A 49 -37.30 -12.29 4.46
CA PRO A 49 -37.10 -13.70 4.19
C PRO A 49 -35.83 -13.89 3.37
N SER A 50 -34.88 -14.64 3.94
CA SER A 50 -33.70 -15.16 3.27
C SER A 50 -34.15 -15.88 1.98
N PRO A 51 -33.51 -15.62 0.83
CA PRO A 51 -33.79 -16.38 -0.38
C PRO A 51 -33.62 -17.87 -0.10
N ALA A 52 -34.62 -18.65 -0.46
CA ALA A 52 -34.63 -20.09 -0.26
C ALA A 52 -33.50 -20.76 -1.06
N GLY A 53 -32.50 -21.25 -0.32
CA GLY A 53 -31.35 -22.02 -0.81
C GLY A 53 -30.08 -21.49 -0.17
N THR A 54 -29.48 -22.24 0.76
CA THR A 54 -28.11 -21.96 1.21
C THR A 54 -27.22 -21.98 -0.04
N PRO A 55 -26.55 -20.88 -0.43
CA PRO A 55 -25.61 -20.92 -1.53
C PRO A 55 -24.56 -21.97 -1.20
N THR A 56 -24.46 -23.02 -1.99
CA THR A 56 -23.37 -24.00 -1.85
C THR A 56 -22.08 -23.33 -2.28
N MET A 57 -21.41 -22.69 -1.33
CA MET A 57 -20.07 -22.11 -1.49
C MET A 57 -19.08 -23.25 -1.79
N ALA A 58 -18.78 -23.49 -3.06
CA ALA A 58 -17.79 -24.49 -3.45
C ALA A 58 -16.38 -23.89 -3.33
N LYS A 59 -15.51 -24.58 -2.59
CA LYS A 59 -14.07 -24.29 -2.57
C LYS A 59 -13.44 -24.81 -3.86
N ASN A 60 -12.42 -24.10 -4.35
CA ASN A 60 -11.53 -24.68 -5.34
C ASN A 60 -10.55 -25.68 -4.68
N ASP A 61 -9.65 -26.25 -5.47
CA ASP A 61 -8.72 -27.30 -5.04
C ASP A 61 -7.75 -26.87 -3.91
N ASN A 62 -7.56 -25.56 -3.71
CA ASN A 62 -6.72 -25.03 -2.62
C ASN A 62 -7.52 -24.71 -1.36
N GLY A 63 -8.82 -24.98 -1.36
CA GLY A 63 -9.71 -24.62 -0.26
C GLY A 63 -10.13 -23.15 -0.27
N VAL A 64 -9.84 -22.40 -1.33
CA VAL A 64 -10.20 -20.98 -1.48
C VAL A 64 -11.63 -20.85 -2.01
N TRP A 65 -12.40 -19.93 -1.44
CA TRP A 65 -13.64 -19.46 -2.07
C TRP A 65 -13.30 -18.37 -3.07
N THR A 66 -13.60 -18.64 -4.33
CA THR A 66 -13.39 -17.69 -5.43
C THR A 66 -14.25 -16.45 -5.22
N ALA A 67 -13.88 -15.33 -5.85
CA ALA A 67 -14.69 -14.11 -5.79
C ALA A 67 -16.16 -14.40 -6.19
N GLU A 68 -16.39 -15.17 -7.26
CA GLU A 68 -17.74 -15.51 -7.75
C GLU A 68 -18.58 -16.23 -6.69
N ALA A 69 -17.96 -17.06 -5.84
CA ALA A 69 -18.70 -17.76 -4.79
C ALA A 69 -19.38 -16.77 -3.83
N TRP A 70 -18.76 -15.62 -3.56
CA TRP A 70 -19.28 -14.62 -2.63
C TRP A 70 -20.41 -13.75 -3.20
N LYS A 71 -20.69 -13.81 -4.49
CA LYS A 71 -21.59 -12.89 -5.19
C LYS A 71 -23.02 -12.88 -4.65
N ASP A 72 -23.55 -14.03 -4.26
CA ASP A 72 -24.93 -14.11 -3.74
C ASP A 72 -25.03 -13.68 -2.27
N ILE A 73 -23.91 -13.69 -1.53
CA ILE A 73 -23.83 -13.34 -0.10
C ILE A 73 -23.49 -11.85 0.08
N TYR A 74 -22.53 -11.34 -0.71
CA TYR A 74 -22.03 -9.97 -0.68
C TYR A 74 -22.11 -9.33 -2.09
N PRO A 75 -23.32 -9.16 -2.64
CA PRO A 75 -23.50 -8.75 -4.04
C PRO A 75 -22.90 -7.38 -4.36
N GLU A 76 -22.97 -6.40 -3.46
CA GLU A 76 -22.42 -5.06 -3.71
C GLU A 76 -20.89 -5.03 -3.65
N GLN A 77 -20.29 -5.75 -2.71
CA GLN A 77 -18.85 -5.92 -2.61
C GLN A 77 -18.32 -6.65 -3.84
N TYR A 78 -18.96 -7.76 -4.24
CA TYR A 78 -18.57 -8.47 -5.46
C TYR A 78 -18.72 -7.60 -6.71
N ARG A 79 -19.85 -6.91 -6.86
CA ARG A 79 -20.11 -6.03 -8.01
C ARG A 79 -19.06 -4.93 -8.13
N THR A 80 -18.72 -4.27 -7.02
CA THR A 80 -17.69 -3.20 -7.03
C THR A 80 -16.28 -3.76 -7.16
N PHE A 81 -16.00 -4.97 -6.65
CA PHE A 81 -14.75 -5.66 -6.93
C PHE A 81 -14.58 -6.00 -8.42
N ASP A 82 -15.63 -6.47 -9.08
CA ASP A 82 -15.61 -6.80 -10.51
C ASP A 82 -15.35 -5.56 -11.38
N GLN A 83 -15.75 -4.38 -10.93
CA GLN A 83 -15.48 -3.11 -11.60
C GLN A 83 -13.98 -2.78 -11.70
N ASN A 84 -13.10 -3.37 -10.89
CA ASN A 84 -11.65 -3.21 -11.05
C ASN A 84 -11.14 -3.74 -12.40
N LYS A 85 -11.91 -4.56 -13.12
CA LYS A 85 -11.60 -4.96 -14.50
C LYS A 85 -11.65 -3.79 -15.49
N LEU A 86 -12.27 -2.67 -15.12
CA LEU A 86 -12.25 -1.45 -15.92
C LEU A 86 -10.92 -0.68 -15.76
N ASN A 87 -10.13 -0.98 -14.72
CA ASN A 87 -8.80 -0.44 -14.49
C ASN A 87 -7.74 -1.27 -15.24
N ASP A 88 -7.98 -1.49 -16.53
CA ASP A 88 -7.12 -2.21 -17.46
C ASP A 88 -6.24 -1.21 -18.21
N THR A 89 -4.92 -1.31 -18.10
CA THR A 89 -3.95 -0.47 -18.81
C THR A 89 -3.62 -1.00 -20.20
N ASP A 90 -3.81 -2.30 -20.46
CA ASP A 90 -3.47 -2.95 -21.73
C ASP A 90 -4.57 -2.78 -22.79
N GLY A 91 -5.82 -2.64 -22.36
CA GLY A 91 -6.99 -2.40 -23.22
C GLY A 91 -7.45 -0.94 -23.34
N ASN A 92 -6.86 -0.03 -22.56
CA ASN A 92 -7.29 1.37 -22.50
C ASN A 92 -6.58 2.22 -23.56
N THR A 93 -7.31 2.54 -24.63
CA THR A 93 -6.83 3.41 -25.72
C THR A 93 -6.91 4.90 -25.38
N ASP A 94 -7.19 5.26 -24.13
CA ASP A 94 -7.05 6.64 -23.68
C ASP A 94 -5.56 7.02 -23.80
N PRO A 95 -5.20 8.08 -24.56
CA PRO A 95 -3.82 8.51 -24.73
C PRO A 95 -3.09 8.77 -23.40
N TYR A 96 -3.82 9.08 -22.32
CA TYR A 96 -3.27 9.23 -20.98
C TYR A 96 -2.80 7.90 -20.37
N PHE A 97 -3.55 6.82 -20.58
CA PHE A 97 -3.22 5.47 -20.09
C PHE A 97 -2.26 4.73 -21.02
N GLU A 98 -2.44 4.85 -22.35
CA GLU A 98 -1.53 4.27 -23.35
C GLU A 98 -0.11 4.87 -23.23
N ALA A 99 0.00 6.16 -22.88
CA ALA A 99 1.30 6.79 -22.61
C ALA A 99 1.93 6.35 -21.27
N ARG A 100 1.13 5.96 -20.27
CA ARG A 100 1.59 5.52 -18.94
C ARG A 100 1.89 4.02 -18.87
N GLY A 101 1.32 3.20 -19.75
CA GLY A 101 1.44 1.75 -19.68
C GLY A 101 2.88 1.20 -19.74
N ASP A 102 3.79 1.84 -20.48
CA ASP A 102 5.22 1.47 -20.53
C ASP A 102 6.08 2.48 -19.77
N MET A 103 6.42 2.13 -18.53
CA MET A 103 7.25 2.97 -17.65
C MET A 103 8.70 3.04 -18.14
N VAL A 104 9.17 2.08 -18.94
CA VAL A 104 10.50 2.11 -19.57
C VAL A 104 10.55 3.15 -20.69
N ALA A 105 9.44 3.41 -21.37
CA ALA A 105 9.32 4.49 -22.33
C ALA A 105 9.24 5.87 -21.65
N LEU A 106 8.47 5.98 -20.56
CA LEU A 106 8.32 7.23 -19.80
C LEU A 106 9.59 7.64 -19.04
N TYR A 107 10.31 6.65 -18.51
CA TYR A 107 11.52 6.84 -17.72
C TYR A 107 12.71 6.16 -18.41
N PRO A 108 13.20 6.69 -19.54
CA PRO A 108 14.21 6.00 -20.37
C PRO A 108 15.54 5.73 -19.66
N MET A 109 15.87 6.52 -18.63
CA MET A 109 17.07 6.33 -17.81
C MET A 109 17.11 4.95 -17.12
N ILE A 110 15.96 4.31 -16.87
CA ILE A 110 15.92 3.03 -16.15
C ILE A 110 16.57 1.89 -16.92
N LYS A 111 16.63 1.99 -18.26
CA LYS A 111 17.37 1.05 -19.12
C LYS A 111 18.83 0.92 -18.68
N THR A 112 19.42 2.04 -18.25
CA THR A 112 20.81 2.13 -17.80
C THR A 112 20.94 1.85 -16.31
N ILE A 113 20.11 2.50 -15.48
CA ILE A 113 20.19 2.44 -14.01
C ILE A 113 19.94 1.01 -13.51
N TRP A 114 18.91 0.35 -14.05
CA TRP A 114 18.51 -0.98 -13.62
C TRP A 114 19.22 -2.11 -14.36
N ASN A 115 20.21 -1.83 -15.23
CA ASN A 115 20.92 -2.90 -15.94
C ASN A 115 21.68 -3.84 -14.97
N PRO A 116 21.53 -5.18 -15.04
CA PRO A 116 20.77 -5.99 -15.99
C PRO A 116 19.48 -6.57 -15.41
N SER A 117 18.94 -5.98 -14.35
CA SER A 117 17.64 -6.35 -13.80
C SER A 117 16.59 -6.36 -14.91
N PRO A 118 15.69 -7.37 -14.97
CA PRO A 118 14.66 -7.43 -16.00
C PRO A 118 13.73 -6.21 -16.04
N PHE A 119 13.67 -5.45 -14.94
CA PHE A 119 12.95 -4.19 -14.85
C PHE A 119 13.47 -3.11 -15.81
N ASN A 120 14.73 -3.19 -16.26
CA ASN A 120 15.29 -2.23 -17.22
C ASN A 120 14.66 -2.34 -18.62
N THR A 121 13.89 -3.41 -18.87
CA THR A 121 13.24 -3.71 -20.15
C THR A 121 11.73 -3.90 -19.99
N TYR A 122 11.27 -4.43 -18.86
CA TYR A 122 9.86 -4.79 -18.63
C TYR A 122 9.35 -4.19 -17.32
N TYR A 123 8.82 -2.98 -17.39
CA TYR A 123 8.20 -2.29 -16.28
C TYR A 123 7.02 -1.46 -16.79
N ASN A 124 5.83 -1.80 -16.30
CA ASN A 124 4.57 -1.24 -16.76
C ASN A 124 3.83 -0.66 -15.55
N GLU A 125 2.92 0.27 -15.82
CA GLU A 125 1.94 0.76 -14.84
C GLU A 125 1.09 -0.42 -14.30
N PRO A 126 0.71 -0.44 -13.01
CA PRO A 126 -0.10 -1.51 -12.47
C PRO A 126 -1.54 -1.55 -13.00
N ASN A 127 -2.04 -2.75 -13.26
CA ASN A 127 -3.46 -3.03 -13.53
C ASN A 127 -4.28 -3.22 -12.25
N GLY A 128 -5.60 -3.24 -12.40
CA GLY A 128 -6.52 -3.68 -11.36
C GLY A 128 -6.26 -5.12 -10.88
N HIS A 129 -6.54 -5.39 -9.61
CA HIS A 129 -6.32 -6.69 -8.96
C HIS A 129 -6.77 -7.94 -9.75
N PRO A 130 -7.92 -7.94 -10.46
CA PRO A 130 -8.34 -9.11 -11.25
C PRO A 130 -7.33 -9.56 -12.32
N TYR A 131 -6.49 -8.66 -12.83
CA TYR A 131 -5.48 -8.94 -13.85
C TYR A 131 -4.14 -9.42 -13.29
N SER A 132 -3.99 -9.49 -11.96
CA SER A 132 -2.72 -9.84 -11.31
C SER A 132 -2.10 -11.17 -11.78
N LEU A 133 -2.91 -12.17 -12.16
CA LEU A 133 -2.43 -13.41 -12.75
C LEU A 133 -2.11 -13.29 -14.23
N ASP A 134 -2.86 -12.49 -14.98
CA ASP A 134 -2.63 -12.28 -16.40
C ASP A 134 -1.29 -11.58 -16.60
N ASP A 135 -1.05 -10.48 -15.88
CA ASP A 135 0.19 -9.69 -15.96
C ASP A 135 1.43 -10.51 -15.59
N ILE A 136 1.38 -11.20 -14.45
CA ILE A 136 2.57 -11.92 -13.95
C ILE A 136 2.94 -13.09 -14.86
N ARG A 137 1.97 -13.68 -15.57
CA ARG A 137 2.23 -14.81 -16.49
C ARG A 137 2.86 -14.39 -17.80
N VAL A 138 2.62 -13.16 -18.25
CA VAL A 138 3.09 -12.68 -19.56
C VAL A 138 4.25 -11.70 -19.46
N THR A 139 4.53 -11.14 -18.28
CA THR A 139 5.61 -10.16 -18.13
C THR A 139 6.96 -10.72 -18.58
N GLY A 140 7.64 -9.98 -19.45
CA GLY A 140 8.97 -10.31 -19.94
C GLY A 140 10.04 -10.38 -18.85
N ARG A 141 9.72 -9.97 -17.62
CA ARG A 141 10.59 -10.18 -16.45
C ARG A 141 10.87 -11.66 -16.22
N ILE A 142 9.84 -12.51 -16.31
CA ILE A 142 9.92 -13.95 -16.02
C ILE A 142 9.52 -14.85 -17.18
N PHE A 143 8.78 -14.34 -18.17
CA PHE A 143 8.38 -15.06 -19.36
C PHE A 143 9.25 -14.68 -20.57
N ASP A 144 9.57 -15.64 -21.42
CA ASP A 144 10.21 -15.43 -22.71
C ASP A 144 9.21 -15.71 -23.82
N ALA A 145 8.72 -14.64 -24.45
CA ALA A 145 7.74 -14.71 -25.51
C ALA A 145 8.27 -15.37 -26.80
N ALA A 146 9.58 -15.34 -27.05
CA ALA A 146 10.16 -15.94 -28.26
C ALA A 146 10.17 -17.47 -28.15
N THR A 147 10.45 -18.00 -26.96
CA THR A 147 10.47 -19.45 -26.70
C THR A 147 9.16 -19.98 -26.12
N GLN A 148 8.25 -19.10 -25.70
CA GLN A 148 7.00 -19.44 -25.01
C GLN A 148 7.27 -20.24 -23.71
N THR A 149 8.33 -19.87 -22.98
CA THR A 149 8.70 -20.54 -21.72
C THR A 149 9.02 -19.54 -20.62
N TYR A 150 8.88 -19.99 -19.37
CA TYR A 150 9.34 -19.22 -18.22
C TYR A 150 10.86 -19.38 -18.05
N LYS A 151 11.53 -18.29 -17.68
CA LYS A 151 12.97 -18.27 -17.42
C LYS A 151 13.30 -19.20 -16.25
N ALA A 152 14.44 -19.87 -16.33
CA ALA A 152 14.90 -20.79 -15.26
C ALA A 152 15.10 -20.12 -13.89
N THR A 153 15.19 -18.78 -13.86
CA THR A 153 15.29 -17.97 -12.64
C THR A 153 13.93 -17.57 -12.07
N ALA A 154 12.82 -17.91 -12.73
CA ALA A 154 11.47 -17.61 -12.29
C ALA A 154 10.97 -18.69 -11.32
N PHE A 155 10.70 -18.28 -10.09
CA PHE A 155 10.19 -19.15 -9.03
C PHE A 155 8.81 -18.69 -8.59
N SER A 156 8.09 -19.60 -7.95
CA SER A 156 6.73 -19.40 -7.46
C SER A 156 6.60 -18.29 -6.41
N ASN A 157 7.68 -17.86 -5.77
CA ASN A 157 7.66 -16.70 -4.88
C ASN A 157 7.14 -15.41 -5.56
N CYS A 158 7.24 -15.30 -6.89
CA CYS A 158 6.61 -14.21 -7.66
C CYS A 158 5.07 -14.20 -7.60
N TYR A 159 4.42 -15.30 -7.18
CA TYR A 159 2.96 -15.35 -6.99
C TYR A 159 2.48 -14.82 -5.63
N THR A 160 3.38 -14.58 -4.66
CA THR A 160 3.05 -14.22 -3.27
C THR A 160 1.99 -13.13 -3.20
N CYS A 161 2.20 -12.04 -3.93
CA CYS A 161 1.30 -10.89 -3.95
C CYS A 161 0.45 -10.83 -5.25
N LYS A 162 0.07 -11.98 -5.80
CA LYS A 162 -0.65 -12.08 -7.09
C LYS A 162 -1.84 -13.05 -7.10
N SER A 163 -2.02 -13.87 -6.07
CA SER A 163 -3.07 -14.89 -6.08
C SER A 163 -3.57 -15.29 -4.70
N ALA A 164 -4.89 -15.39 -4.55
CA ALA A 164 -5.55 -16.01 -3.41
C ALA A 164 -5.14 -17.49 -3.26
N ASP A 165 -5.08 -18.22 -4.36
CA ASP A 165 -4.67 -19.63 -4.39
C ASP A 165 -3.25 -19.83 -3.90
N TYR A 166 -2.31 -19.04 -4.42
CA TYR A 166 -0.92 -19.16 -3.98
C TYR A 166 -0.76 -18.78 -2.51
N THR A 167 -1.54 -17.81 -2.02
CA THR A 167 -1.56 -17.47 -0.59
C THR A 167 -2.02 -18.66 0.27
N ALA A 168 -3.04 -19.40 -0.17
CA ALA A 168 -3.49 -20.62 0.51
C ALA A 168 -2.44 -21.75 0.45
N ILE A 169 -1.79 -21.94 -0.71
CA ILE A 169 -0.70 -22.90 -0.88
C ILE A 169 0.47 -22.55 0.06
N LEU A 170 0.92 -21.29 0.06
CA LEU A 170 2.00 -20.82 0.92
C LEU A 170 1.68 -21.02 2.41
N ASN A 171 0.46 -20.70 2.84
CA ASN A 171 0.04 -20.87 4.23
C ASN A 171 -0.02 -22.34 4.67
N LYS A 172 -0.22 -23.28 3.72
CA LYS A 172 -0.25 -24.71 3.99
C LYS A 172 1.15 -25.35 3.92
N ASP A 173 1.90 -25.04 2.87
CA ASP A 173 3.13 -25.74 2.49
C ASP A 173 4.40 -25.01 3.00
N GLY A 174 4.25 -23.77 3.47
CA GLY A 174 5.31 -22.96 4.07
C GLY A 174 6.43 -22.59 3.09
N VAL A 175 7.63 -22.37 3.61
CA VAL A 175 8.79 -21.84 2.87
C VAL A 175 9.13 -22.64 1.61
N ALA A 176 8.87 -23.95 1.59
CA ALA A 176 9.13 -24.80 0.43
C ALA A 176 8.35 -24.36 -0.82
N ALA A 177 7.19 -23.72 -0.63
CA ALA A 177 6.36 -23.21 -1.72
C ALA A 177 7.01 -22.06 -2.50
N TYR A 178 8.05 -21.39 -1.97
CA TYR A 178 8.72 -20.27 -2.64
C TYR A 178 9.70 -20.69 -3.74
N GLN A 179 10.19 -21.93 -3.70
CA GLN A 179 11.25 -22.42 -4.59
C GLN A 179 10.75 -23.31 -5.72
N LEU A 180 9.43 -23.47 -5.87
CA LEU A 180 8.88 -24.22 -6.99
C LEU A 180 9.13 -23.43 -8.30
N PRO A 181 9.40 -24.11 -9.43
CA PRO A 181 9.48 -23.42 -10.71
C PRO A 181 8.17 -22.67 -11.00
N PHE A 182 8.24 -21.41 -11.43
CA PHE A 182 7.05 -20.62 -11.71
C PHE A 182 6.13 -21.29 -12.73
N GLY A 183 6.73 -21.83 -13.81
CA GLY A 183 6.03 -22.52 -14.88
C GLY A 183 5.70 -23.99 -14.63
N ASP A 184 5.79 -24.47 -13.37
CA ASP A 184 5.40 -25.85 -13.05
C ASP A 184 3.92 -26.08 -13.42
N ALA A 185 3.65 -27.10 -14.22
CA ALA A 185 2.33 -27.31 -14.80
C ALA A 185 1.28 -27.72 -13.76
N ASP A 186 1.69 -28.41 -12.69
CA ASP A 186 0.77 -28.84 -11.64
C ASP A 186 0.49 -27.72 -10.64
N LEU A 187 1.48 -26.85 -10.39
CA LEU A 187 1.29 -25.60 -9.67
C LEU A 187 0.40 -24.63 -10.45
N THR A 188 0.67 -24.42 -11.74
CA THR A 188 -0.06 -23.46 -12.58
C THR A 188 -1.55 -23.80 -12.68
N LYS A 189 -1.90 -25.10 -12.76
CA LYS A 189 -3.31 -25.55 -12.76
C LYS A 189 -4.03 -25.26 -11.45
N LYS A 190 -3.30 -25.16 -10.33
CA LYS A 190 -3.87 -24.87 -9.02
C LYS A 190 -3.99 -23.38 -8.76
N ILE A 191 -3.16 -22.55 -9.37
CA ILE A 191 -3.20 -21.10 -9.19
C ILE A 191 -4.13 -20.52 -10.26
N VAL A 192 -5.41 -20.37 -9.98
CA VAL A 192 -6.40 -19.88 -10.97
C VAL A 192 -7.14 -18.64 -10.51
N GLU A 193 -7.25 -18.45 -9.20
CA GLU A 193 -7.85 -17.28 -8.58
C GLU A 193 -6.79 -16.17 -8.41
N PRO A 194 -6.99 -14.98 -9.02
CA PRO A 194 -6.10 -13.84 -8.85
C PRO A 194 -6.18 -13.28 -7.43
N ILE A 195 -5.66 -12.08 -7.20
CA ILE A 195 -5.95 -11.35 -5.95
C ILE A 195 -7.47 -11.21 -5.82
N SER A 196 -8.05 -11.72 -4.73
CA SER A 196 -9.50 -11.69 -4.48
C SER A 196 -9.84 -11.69 -2.99
N CYS A 197 -11.10 -11.97 -2.66
CA CYS A 197 -11.67 -11.88 -1.31
C CYS A 197 -10.81 -12.56 -0.23
N TYR A 198 -10.25 -13.73 -0.55
CA TYR A 198 -9.45 -14.51 0.40
C TYR A 198 -8.20 -13.78 0.89
N ASN A 199 -7.56 -12.95 0.05
CA ASN A 199 -6.32 -12.27 0.41
C ASN A 199 -6.50 -11.28 1.57
N CYS A 200 -7.70 -10.71 1.74
CA CYS A 200 -7.98 -9.71 2.78
C CYS A 200 -8.96 -10.20 3.86
N HIS A 201 -9.73 -11.26 3.60
CA HIS A 201 -10.71 -11.77 4.56
C HIS A 201 -10.40 -13.16 5.12
N ALA A 202 -9.52 -13.91 4.44
CA ALA A 202 -9.35 -15.36 4.63
C ALA A 202 -10.69 -16.13 4.61
N ASN A 203 -10.64 -17.44 4.86
CA ASN A 203 -11.83 -18.23 5.14
C ASN A 203 -12.08 -18.27 6.65
N ASN A 204 -13.24 -17.82 7.12
CA ASN A 204 -13.59 -17.86 8.55
C ASN A 204 -14.11 -19.24 8.97
N LEU A 205 -13.19 -20.12 9.41
CA LEU A 205 -13.50 -21.52 9.75
C LEU A 205 -14.43 -21.70 10.97
N GLU A 206 -14.60 -20.68 11.82
CA GLU A 206 -15.26 -20.82 13.14
C GLU A 206 -16.72 -20.35 13.16
N LYS A 207 -17.13 -19.44 12.28
CA LYS A 207 -18.46 -18.80 12.31
C LYS A 207 -19.42 -19.25 11.21
N ASP A 208 -19.28 -20.49 10.73
CA ASP A 208 -20.03 -21.00 9.57
C ASP A 208 -20.00 -20.05 8.35
N TYR A 209 -18.93 -19.24 8.26
CA TYR A 209 -18.56 -18.41 7.11
C TYR A 209 -19.59 -17.38 6.61
N THR A 210 -20.59 -17.01 7.42
CA THR A 210 -21.54 -15.93 7.09
C THR A 210 -21.04 -14.53 7.49
N GLU A 211 -19.84 -14.45 8.10
CA GLU A 211 -19.21 -13.20 8.51
C GLU A 211 -17.78 -13.11 7.95
N ALA A 212 -17.59 -12.23 6.96
CA ALA A 212 -16.27 -11.81 6.51
C ALA A 212 -15.62 -10.87 7.54
N SER A 213 -14.42 -11.23 8.00
CA SER A 213 -13.58 -10.39 8.86
C SER A 213 -12.28 -10.09 8.14
N LEU A 214 -11.74 -8.88 8.27
CA LEU A 214 -10.42 -8.57 7.72
C LEU A 214 -9.34 -9.42 8.40
N LYS A 215 -8.36 -9.86 7.63
CA LYS A 215 -7.24 -10.66 8.09
C LYS A 215 -6.03 -10.48 7.18
N VAL A 216 -4.89 -10.17 7.80
CA VAL A 216 -3.58 -10.38 7.16
C VAL A 216 -3.35 -11.88 6.94
N THR A 217 -3.20 -12.26 5.67
CA THR A 217 -3.00 -13.63 5.20
C THR A 217 -1.57 -13.94 4.80
N GLN A 218 -0.72 -12.91 4.61
CA GLN A 218 0.70 -13.09 4.28
C GLN A 218 1.57 -13.17 5.54
N PRO A 219 2.24 -14.30 5.80
CA PRO A 219 3.01 -14.47 7.04
C PRO A 219 4.27 -13.58 7.09
N PHE A 220 4.80 -13.13 5.95
CA PHE A 220 6.03 -12.34 5.92
C PHE A 220 5.85 -10.91 6.43
N PHE A 221 4.63 -10.37 6.35
CA PHE A 221 4.33 -8.98 6.70
C PHE A 221 4.09 -8.75 8.21
N THR A 222 3.81 -9.81 8.97
CA THR A 222 3.31 -9.69 10.36
C THR A 222 4.34 -9.20 11.37
N THR A 223 5.62 -9.09 10.99
CA THR A 223 6.69 -8.70 11.92
C THR A 223 6.74 -7.18 12.11
N GLY A 224 6.60 -6.41 11.03
CA GLY A 224 6.83 -4.96 11.03
C GLY A 224 5.58 -4.08 11.05
N GLU A 225 4.40 -4.65 10.81
CA GLU A 225 3.13 -3.93 10.61
C GLU A 225 2.64 -3.07 11.78
N GLY A 226 3.16 -3.30 12.98
CA GLY A 226 2.87 -2.48 14.16
C GLY A 226 1.39 -2.42 14.54
N LYS A 227 0.97 -1.31 15.16
CA LYS A 227 -0.43 -1.06 15.57
C LYS A 227 -1.17 -0.19 14.55
N VAL A 228 -1.18 -0.62 13.29
CA VAL A 228 -1.97 -0.04 12.21
C VAL A 228 -3.34 -0.74 12.16
N ASP A 229 -4.38 -0.07 11.66
CA ASP A 229 -5.70 -0.67 11.50
C ASP A 229 -5.65 -1.88 10.54
N GLU A 230 -6.54 -2.85 10.74
CA GLU A 230 -6.52 -4.09 9.95
C GLU A 230 -6.79 -3.82 8.46
N GLY A 231 -7.60 -2.82 8.12
CA GLY A 231 -7.88 -2.45 6.73
C GLY A 231 -6.61 -2.05 5.98
N SER A 232 -5.85 -1.13 6.54
CA SER A 232 -4.56 -0.72 5.98
C SER A 232 -3.53 -1.86 5.97
N ARG A 233 -3.50 -2.71 7.00
CA ARG A 233 -2.61 -3.88 7.05
C ARG A 233 -2.93 -4.88 5.94
N THR A 234 -4.20 -5.04 5.55
CA THR A 234 -4.57 -5.90 4.40
C THR A 234 -4.10 -5.36 3.04
N CYS A 235 -3.87 -4.05 2.90
CA CYS A 235 -3.18 -3.49 1.74
C CYS A 235 -1.67 -3.72 1.85
N GLY A 236 -1.13 -3.45 3.04
CA GLY A 236 0.29 -3.51 3.36
C GLY A 236 0.93 -4.87 3.17
N GLN A 237 0.17 -5.97 3.15
CA GLN A 237 0.68 -7.32 2.87
C GLN A 237 1.32 -7.46 1.48
N CYS A 238 0.92 -6.62 0.53
CA CYS A 238 1.40 -6.67 -0.86
C CYS A 238 2.06 -5.36 -1.28
N HIS A 239 1.52 -4.22 -0.85
CA HIS A 239 2.00 -2.88 -1.16
C HIS A 239 3.07 -2.45 -0.16
N ASN A 240 4.22 -3.12 -0.25
CA ASN A 240 5.39 -2.89 0.59
C ASN A 240 6.69 -3.15 -0.19
N GLU A 241 7.80 -2.66 0.36
CA GLU A 241 9.15 -3.06 -0.02
C GLU A 241 9.46 -4.46 0.53
N TYR A 242 10.01 -5.31 -0.33
CA TYR A 242 10.38 -6.68 0.01
C TYR A 242 11.68 -7.11 -0.66
N TYR A 243 12.28 -8.19 -0.16
CA TYR A 243 13.34 -8.91 -0.85
C TYR A 243 13.19 -10.42 -0.72
N PHE A 244 13.97 -11.15 -1.51
CA PHE A 244 14.04 -12.61 -1.42
C PHE A 244 15.26 -13.04 -0.60
N LYS A 245 15.04 -13.77 0.49
CA LYS A 245 16.13 -14.27 1.33
C LYS A 245 17.10 -15.12 0.49
N PRO A 246 18.43 -14.89 0.57
CA PRO A 246 19.41 -15.65 -0.21
C PRO A 246 19.37 -17.17 0.05
N ALA A 247 18.96 -17.59 1.24
CA ALA A 247 18.95 -18.99 1.65
C ALA A 247 17.87 -19.82 0.96
N ASP A 248 16.65 -19.30 0.86
CA ASP A 248 15.47 -20.07 0.48
C ASP A 248 14.49 -19.34 -0.44
N ARG A 249 14.80 -18.10 -0.86
CA ARG A 249 13.96 -17.23 -1.69
C ARG A 249 12.64 -16.80 -1.05
N SER A 250 12.49 -16.98 0.26
CA SER A 250 11.32 -16.49 0.98
C SER A 250 11.17 -15.00 0.80
N VAL A 251 9.94 -14.56 0.53
CA VAL A 251 9.57 -13.15 0.57
C VAL A 251 9.62 -12.68 2.03
N THR A 252 10.20 -11.51 2.25
CA THR A 252 10.30 -10.89 3.58
C THR A 252 10.51 -9.39 3.41
N ASN A 253 10.22 -8.63 4.46
CA ASN A 253 10.49 -7.20 4.51
C ASN A 253 11.89 -6.90 5.08
N PRO A 254 12.53 -5.79 4.68
CA PRO A 254 13.81 -5.34 5.22
C PRO A 254 13.68 -4.49 6.50
N TYR A 255 12.65 -4.77 7.32
CA TYR A 255 12.33 -4.05 8.54
C TYR A 255 11.56 -4.92 9.52
N ASP A 256 11.53 -4.49 10.78
CA ASP A 256 10.88 -5.18 11.91
C ASP A 256 9.94 -4.27 12.70
N SER A 257 9.78 -3.00 12.29
CA SER A 257 8.92 -2.02 12.96
C SER A 257 8.58 -0.85 12.04
N LEU A 258 7.50 -0.12 12.36
CA LEU A 258 7.12 1.11 11.66
C LEU A 258 8.23 2.18 11.70
N GLU A 259 9.02 2.26 12.78
CA GLU A 259 10.14 3.21 12.88
C GLU A 259 11.21 2.93 11.82
N ASN A 260 11.49 1.64 11.57
CA ASN A 260 12.47 1.18 10.60
C ASN A 260 11.93 1.10 9.16
N MET A 261 10.64 1.41 8.94
CA MET A 261 10.04 1.50 7.60
C MET A 261 10.42 2.82 6.90
N ASN A 262 11.71 3.06 6.71
CA ASN A 262 12.23 4.20 5.95
C ASN A 262 13.46 3.80 5.12
N ALA A 263 13.72 4.55 4.06
CA ALA A 263 14.77 4.25 3.09
C ALA A 263 16.16 4.14 3.75
N GLU A 264 16.49 4.98 4.72
CA GLU A 264 17.80 4.95 5.38
C GLU A 264 18.00 3.70 6.25
N ALA A 265 17.00 3.35 7.07
CA ALA A 265 17.05 2.18 7.94
C ALA A 265 17.12 0.88 7.12
N MET A 266 16.33 0.78 6.04
CA MET A 266 16.37 -0.35 5.13
C MET A 266 17.70 -0.46 4.38
N TYR A 267 18.30 0.67 3.98
CA TYR A 267 19.64 0.66 3.37
C TYR A 267 20.67 0.06 4.32
N GLU A 268 20.64 0.47 5.60
CA GLU A 268 21.53 -0.07 6.62
C GLU A 268 21.27 -1.55 6.91
N PHE A 269 20.01 -1.98 6.93
CA PHE A 269 19.64 -3.40 7.01
C PHE A 269 20.30 -4.20 5.87
N TYR A 270 20.19 -3.72 4.63
CA TYR A 270 20.73 -4.41 3.46
C TYR A 270 22.26 -4.54 3.44
N LYS A 271 23.01 -3.80 4.25
CA LYS A 271 24.47 -3.97 4.36
C LYS A 271 24.88 -5.30 5.00
N THR A 272 23.95 -5.97 5.69
CA THR A 272 24.22 -7.25 6.36
C THR A 272 23.21 -8.37 6.05
N ALA A 273 22.19 -8.10 5.24
CA ALA A 273 21.12 -9.04 4.90
C ALA A 273 21.48 -10.08 3.83
N GLY A 274 22.70 -10.03 3.30
CA GLY A 274 23.22 -11.00 2.34
C GLY A 274 23.61 -12.33 2.99
N LYS A 275 24.08 -13.26 2.15
CA LYS A 275 24.57 -14.56 2.64
C LYS A 275 25.77 -14.36 3.57
N ASP A 276 25.79 -15.10 4.69
CA ASP A 276 26.87 -15.09 5.69
C ASP A 276 27.17 -13.68 6.27
N GLY A 277 26.17 -12.79 6.31
CA GLY A 277 26.29 -11.43 6.85
C GLY A 277 26.89 -10.41 5.89
N ALA A 278 27.08 -10.76 4.62
CA ALA A 278 27.51 -9.82 3.58
C ALA A 278 26.41 -8.80 3.22
N ALA A 279 26.76 -7.79 2.43
CA ALA A 279 25.76 -6.91 1.84
C ALA A 279 24.84 -7.68 0.87
N PHE A 280 23.54 -7.42 0.96
CA PHE A 280 22.54 -7.95 0.06
C PHE A 280 22.65 -7.27 -1.32
N VAL A 281 22.47 -8.04 -2.38
CA VAL A 281 22.59 -7.58 -3.76
C VAL A 281 21.51 -8.27 -4.58
N ASP A 282 20.60 -7.49 -5.16
CA ASP A 282 19.60 -8.01 -6.10
C ASP A 282 20.22 -8.34 -7.45
N TYR A 283 21.07 -7.43 -7.92
CA TYR A 283 21.81 -7.58 -9.17
C TYR A 283 23.11 -6.79 -9.12
N THR A 284 24.11 -7.23 -9.88
CA THR A 284 25.35 -6.47 -10.06
C THR A 284 25.31 -5.81 -11.43
N ASN A 285 25.44 -4.49 -11.47
CA ASN A 285 25.54 -3.78 -12.74
C ASN A 285 26.85 -4.19 -13.44
N PRO A 286 26.79 -4.77 -14.65
CA PRO A 286 27.96 -5.36 -15.29
C PRO A 286 28.98 -4.30 -15.76
N LEU A 287 28.56 -3.05 -15.92
CA LEU A 287 29.40 -1.96 -16.40
C LEU A 287 30.17 -1.31 -15.24
N THR A 288 29.45 -0.96 -14.17
CA THR A 288 30.02 -0.26 -13.01
C THR A 288 30.57 -1.19 -11.93
N LYS A 289 30.24 -2.49 -11.99
CA LYS A 289 30.50 -3.51 -10.96
C LYS A 289 29.85 -3.24 -9.60
N VAL A 290 28.92 -2.29 -9.55
CA VAL A 290 28.16 -1.97 -8.33
C VAL A 290 27.15 -3.08 -8.09
N GLY A 291 27.18 -3.69 -6.91
CA GLY A 291 26.04 -4.47 -6.42
C GLY A 291 24.91 -3.49 -6.10
N GLN A 292 23.75 -3.66 -6.72
CA GLN A 292 22.59 -2.78 -6.56
C GLN A 292 21.52 -3.43 -5.68
N LEU A 293 20.65 -2.57 -5.17
CA LEU A 293 19.37 -2.92 -4.57
C LEU A 293 18.27 -2.54 -5.55
N LYS A 294 17.19 -3.31 -5.61
CA LYS A 294 15.98 -2.95 -6.36
C LYS A 294 14.84 -2.77 -5.37
N THR A 295 14.26 -1.58 -5.31
CA THR A 295 13.06 -1.34 -4.51
C THR A 295 11.80 -1.81 -5.23
N GLN A 296 10.75 -2.14 -4.48
CA GLN A 296 9.40 -2.41 -4.96
C GLN A 296 8.37 -1.61 -4.14
N HIS A 297 7.42 -1.01 -4.85
CA HIS A 297 6.18 -0.36 -4.40
C HIS A 297 6.00 -0.21 -2.85
N PRO A 298 6.70 0.75 -2.21
CA PRO A 298 6.74 0.90 -0.77
C PRO A 298 5.60 1.78 -0.23
N GLU A 299 4.34 1.56 -0.66
CA GLU A 299 3.22 2.43 -0.26
C GLU A 299 2.96 2.39 1.26
N PHE A 300 3.04 1.22 1.89
CA PHE A 300 2.79 1.09 3.34
C PHE A 300 3.83 1.85 4.16
N GLU A 301 5.09 1.78 3.74
CA GLU A 301 6.22 2.51 4.32
C GLU A 301 6.01 4.03 4.19
N PHE A 302 5.57 4.50 3.03
CA PHE A 302 5.29 5.93 2.83
C PHE A 302 4.15 6.44 3.73
N ILE A 303 3.09 5.65 3.90
CA ILE A 303 1.92 6.05 4.68
C ILE A 303 2.14 5.90 6.19
N PHE A 304 2.74 4.81 6.66
CA PHE A 304 2.80 4.46 8.08
C PHE A 304 4.21 4.41 8.67
N GLY A 305 5.24 4.31 7.84
CA GLY A 305 6.63 4.28 8.26
C GLY A 305 7.13 5.60 8.84
N ASP A 306 8.19 5.52 9.66
CA ASP A 306 8.89 6.65 10.29
C ASP A 306 7.92 7.67 10.94
N GLY A 307 7.02 7.14 11.75
CA GLY A 307 6.02 7.92 12.46
C GLY A 307 4.81 8.33 11.62
N GLY A 308 4.70 7.90 10.36
CA GLY A 308 3.52 8.03 9.50
C GLY A 308 3.41 9.35 8.73
N SER A 309 2.72 9.32 7.60
CA SER A 309 2.44 10.48 6.77
C SER A 309 1.48 11.47 7.45
N SER A 310 1.35 12.65 6.85
CA SER A 310 0.36 13.63 7.33
C SER A 310 -1.07 13.09 7.22
N MET A 311 -1.35 12.19 6.27
CA MET A 311 -2.67 11.61 6.02
C MET A 311 -3.02 10.59 7.11
N SER A 312 -2.15 9.62 7.40
CA SER A 312 -2.40 8.59 8.41
C SER A 312 -2.48 9.13 9.85
N LYS A 313 -2.05 10.38 10.07
CA LYS A 313 -2.19 11.10 11.33
C LYS A 313 -3.54 11.82 11.49
N ARG A 314 -4.30 12.02 10.41
CA ARG A 314 -5.61 12.69 10.46
C ARG A 314 -6.68 11.73 10.95
N ILE A 315 -7.72 12.29 11.54
CA ILE A 315 -8.92 11.57 11.95
C ILE A 315 -9.95 11.68 10.83
N ASN A 316 -10.47 10.55 10.37
CA ASN A 316 -11.62 10.50 9.49
C ASN A 316 -12.85 10.96 10.28
N PRO A 317 -13.51 12.07 9.88
CA PRO A 317 -14.63 12.63 10.62
C PRO A 317 -15.88 11.73 10.61
N GLN A 318 -15.97 10.77 9.69
CA GLN A 318 -17.10 9.85 9.60
C GLN A 318 -16.95 8.63 10.51
N THR A 319 -15.73 8.12 10.67
CA THR A 319 -15.46 6.94 11.51
C THR A 319 -14.98 7.31 12.92
N GLY A 320 -14.38 8.49 13.09
CA GLY A 320 -13.70 8.90 14.32
C GLY A 320 -12.34 8.23 14.53
N GLU A 321 -11.88 7.43 13.57
CA GLU A 321 -10.60 6.73 13.58
C GLU A 321 -9.56 7.46 12.71
N LYS A 322 -8.30 7.03 12.78
CA LYS A 322 -7.27 7.58 11.87
C LYS A 322 -7.53 7.13 10.44
N PHE A 323 -7.21 7.98 9.47
CA PHE A 323 -7.28 7.58 8.06
C PHE A 323 -6.34 6.39 7.77
N GLY A 324 -6.89 5.38 7.13
CA GLY A 324 -6.22 4.23 6.57
C GLY A 324 -6.34 4.17 5.04
N CYS A 325 -5.76 3.13 4.44
CA CYS A 325 -5.76 2.95 2.99
C CYS A 325 -7.19 2.83 2.43
N ALA A 326 -8.04 2.07 3.12
CA ALA A 326 -9.42 1.81 2.71
C ALA A 326 -10.28 3.08 2.69
N ASP A 327 -10.07 4.01 3.62
CA ASP A 327 -10.80 5.27 3.63
C ASP A 327 -10.63 6.04 2.31
N CYS A 328 -9.42 6.04 1.74
CA CYS A 328 -9.10 6.75 0.50
C CYS A 328 -9.39 5.93 -0.75
N HIS A 329 -9.07 4.63 -0.78
CA HIS A 329 -9.14 3.85 -2.02
C HIS A 329 -10.42 3.03 -2.19
N MET A 330 -11.14 2.81 -1.09
CA MET A 330 -12.42 2.11 -1.07
C MET A 330 -13.58 3.04 -0.65
N GLY A 331 -13.25 4.17 -0.03
CA GLY A 331 -14.20 5.17 0.42
C GLY A 331 -14.93 4.75 1.69
N ASN A 332 -15.72 5.68 2.22
CA ASN A 332 -16.60 5.41 3.34
C ASN A 332 -17.72 4.43 2.97
N LYS A 333 -18.37 3.86 3.99
CA LYS A 333 -19.51 2.97 3.80
C LYS A 333 -20.61 3.63 2.97
N GLN A 334 -21.11 2.88 2.00
CA GLN A 334 -22.22 3.23 1.13
C GLN A 334 -23.47 2.46 1.55
N VAL A 335 -24.64 2.88 1.07
CA VAL A 335 -25.91 2.20 1.30
C VAL A 335 -26.47 1.76 -0.05
N SER A 336 -26.75 0.47 -0.20
CA SER A 336 -27.33 -0.12 -1.41
C SER A 336 -28.79 0.31 -1.60
N ALA A 337 -29.36 -0.01 -2.77
CA ALA A 337 -30.75 0.33 -3.08
C ALA A 337 -31.79 -0.31 -2.13
N ASP A 338 -31.45 -1.46 -1.55
CA ASP A 338 -32.23 -2.18 -0.54
C ASP A 338 -31.90 -1.77 0.91
N GLY A 339 -31.05 -0.77 1.10
CA GLY A 339 -30.77 -0.17 2.41
C GLY A 339 -29.68 -0.88 3.22
N VAL A 340 -28.87 -1.75 2.59
CA VAL A 340 -27.77 -2.47 3.23
C VAL A 340 -26.49 -1.65 3.15
N GLU A 341 -25.79 -1.48 4.28
CA GLU A 341 -24.48 -0.85 4.29
C GLU A 341 -23.41 -1.77 3.69
N TYR A 342 -22.53 -1.21 2.85
CA TYR A 342 -21.38 -1.92 2.29
C TYR A 342 -20.18 -1.00 2.09
N THR A 343 -18.98 -1.56 2.04
CA THR A 343 -17.78 -0.85 1.59
C THR A 343 -17.53 -1.19 0.13
N SER A 344 -17.35 -0.18 -0.71
CA SER A 344 -17.01 -0.39 -2.11
C SER A 344 -15.67 -1.15 -2.21
N HIS A 345 -15.60 -2.15 -3.06
CA HIS A 345 -14.38 -2.87 -3.39
C HIS A 345 -13.82 -2.46 -4.76
N LEU A 346 -14.27 -1.34 -5.32
CA LEU A 346 -13.61 -0.68 -6.44
C LEU A 346 -12.39 0.08 -5.91
N LEU A 347 -11.19 -0.48 -6.07
CA LEU A 347 -9.94 0.15 -5.69
C LEU A 347 -9.50 1.04 -6.84
N ILE A 348 -9.62 2.34 -6.64
CA ILE A 348 -9.34 3.34 -7.67
C ILE A 348 -8.48 4.47 -7.11
N SER A 349 -7.80 5.17 -8.00
CA SER A 349 -7.23 6.48 -7.69
C SER A 349 -8.33 7.38 -7.11
N PRO A 350 -8.14 7.95 -5.90
CA PRO A 350 -9.10 8.89 -5.33
C PRO A 350 -9.33 10.10 -6.25
N LEU A 351 -8.31 10.51 -7.02
CA LEU A 351 -8.37 11.69 -7.91
C LEU A 351 -9.28 11.49 -9.13
N ASP A 352 -9.56 10.24 -9.47
CA ASP A 352 -10.42 9.83 -10.59
C ASP A 352 -11.84 9.48 -10.11
N ASN A 353 -12.11 9.63 -8.81
CA ASN A 353 -13.40 9.39 -8.21
C ASN A 353 -13.89 10.65 -7.45
N PRO A 354 -14.57 11.59 -8.15
CA PRO A 354 -15.06 12.83 -7.55
C PRO A 354 -16.00 12.61 -6.36
N GLU A 355 -16.80 11.54 -6.39
CA GLU A 355 -17.71 11.23 -5.29
C GLU A 355 -16.93 10.77 -4.05
N LEU A 356 -15.86 9.99 -4.22
CA LEU A 356 -14.99 9.60 -3.13
C LEU A 356 -14.29 10.82 -2.50
N LEU A 357 -13.73 11.72 -3.31
CA LEU A 357 -13.12 12.96 -2.81
C LEU A 357 -14.12 13.77 -1.99
N LYS A 358 -15.33 13.93 -2.52
CA LYS A 358 -16.40 14.68 -1.86
C LYS A 358 -16.85 14.05 -0.54
N THR A 359 -17.02 12.73 -0.53
CA THR A 359 -17.56 11.97 0.62
C THR A 359 -16.51 11.53 1.62
N THR A 360 -15.22 11.70 1.33
CA THR A 360 -14.13 11.31 2.23
C THR A 360 -13.31 12.52 2.66
N CYS A 361 -12.87 13.33 1.69
CA CYS A 361 -11.87 14.37 1.92
C CYS A 361 -12.47 15.76 2.08
N GLU A 362 -13.55 16.08 1.36
CA GLU A 362 -14.21 17.39 1.41
C GLU A 362 -15.28 17.49 2.50
N VAL A 363 -15.51 16.39 3.22
CA VAL A 363 -16.46 16.31 4.33
C VAL A 363 -16.08 17.28 5.45
N ALA A 364 -17.10 17.82 6.12
CA ALA A 364 -16.94 18.76 7.25
C ALA A 364 -16.11 20.02 6.93
N GLY A 365 -15.91 20.34 5.64
CA GLY A 365 -15.16 21.52 5.20
C GLY A 365 -13.64 21.42 5.38
N CYS A 366 -13.10 20.23 5.67
CA CYS A 366 -11.66 20.05 5.93
C CYS A 366 -10.77 20.42 4.73
N HIS A 367 -11.25 20.17 3.51
CA HIS A 367 -10.59 20.51 2.25
C HIS A 367 -11.47 21.35 1.30
N ALA A 368 -12.46 22.07 1.84
CA ALA A 368 -13.33 22.91 1.02
C ALA A 368 -12.55 24.08 0.38
N ASP A 369 -12.84 24.35 -0.90
CA ASP A 369 -12.25 25.42 -1.74
C ASP A 369 -12.34 26.84 -1.12
N SER A 370 -13.23 27.01 -0.12
CA SER A 370 -13.39 28.24 0.66
C SER A 370 -12.13 28.74 1.40
N SER A 371 -11.03 27.97 1.43
CA SER A 371 -9.78 28.33 2.11
C SER A 371 -8.80 29.15 1.25
N GLY A 372 -9.07 29.33 -0.05
CA GLY A 372 -8.18 30.07 -0.97
C GLY A 372 -6.86 29.36 -1.30
N LYS A 373 -6.76 28.05 -1.01
CA LYS A 373 -5.57 27.21 -1.24
C LYS A 373 -5.68 26.32 -2.50
N GLY A 374 -6.76 26.42 -3.28
CA GLY A 374 -7.08 25.51 -4.37
C GLY A 374 -7.78 24.23 -3.89
N THR A 375 -8.23 23.39 -4.83
CA THR A 375 -8.88 22.11 -4.53
C THR A 375 -7.84 21.08 -4.05
N LEU A 376 -8.28 20.08 -3.27
CA LEU A 376 -7.40 18.98 -2.86
C LEU A 376 -6.78 18.27 -4.08
N LYS A 377 -7.55 18.09 -5.15
CA LYS A 377 -7.05 17.50 -6.39
C LYS A 377 -5.87 18.29 -6.96
N ALA A 378 -6.00 19.61 -7.11
CA ALA A 378 -4.91 20.45 -7.61
C ALA A 378 -3.68 20.44 -6.69
N GLN A 379 -3.88 20.34 -5.37
CA GLN A 379 -2.78 20.20 -4.43
C GLN A 379 -2.04 18.87 -4.59
N VAL A 380 -2.77 17.76 -4.77
CA VAL A 380 -2.17 16.45 -5.01
C VAL A 380 -1.42 16.44 -6.34
N GLU A 381 -2.04 16.93 -7.43
CA GLU A 381 -1.41 17.04 -8.75
C GLU A 381 -0.10 17.87 -8.69
N ALA A 382 -0.07 18.95 -7.91
CA ALA A 382 1.14 19.75 -7.73
C ALA A 382 2.27 18.97 -7.01
N TRP A 383 1.93 18.14 -6.02
CA TRP A 383 2.92 17.26 -5.37
C TRP A 383 3.44 16.18 -6.32
N GLN A 384 2.56 15.60 -7.13
CA GLN A 384 2.91 14.61 -8.14
C GLN A 384 3.85 15.21 -9.19
N GLU A 385 3.51 16.37 -9.74
CA GLU A 385 4.35 17.09 -10.71
C GLU A 385 5.73 17.42 -10.14
N GLU A 386 5.80 17.92 -8.89
CA GLU A 386 7.08 18.21 -8.22
C GLU A 386 7.93 16.94 -8.05
N SER A 387 7.32 15.86 -7.55
CA SER A 387 7.99 14.58 -7.30
C SER A 387 8.50 13.96 -8.60
N GLU A 388 7.64 13.86 -9.62
CA GLU A 388 8.01 13.33 -10.94
C GLU A 388 9.14 14.14 -11.59
N GLY A 389 9.07 15.47 -11.50
CA GLY A 389 10.11 16.36 -12.03
C GLY A 389 11.47 16.06 -11.41
N LYS A 390 11.50 15.83 -10.09
CA LYS A 390 12.72 15.45 -9.37
C LYS A 390 13.18 14.04 -9.72
N VAL A 391 12.27 13.06 -9.77
CA VAL A 391 12.58 11.68 -10.21
C VAL A 391 13.22 11.69 -11.60
N LYS A 392 12.68 12.45 -12.55
CA LYS A 392 13.23 12.56 -13.92
C LYS A 392 14.60 13.23 -13.94
N SER A 393 14.75 14.35 -13.24
CA SER A 393 16.00 15.11 -13.16
C SER A 393 17.12 14.30 -12.50
N ILE A 394 16.87 13.74 -11.31
CA ILE A 394 17.84 12.95 -10.55
C ILE A 394 18.16 11.65 -11.29
N GLY A 395 17.16 10.97 -11.86
CA GLY A 395 17.37 9.77 -12.67
C GLY A 395 18.30 10.03 -13.86
N THR A 396 18.19 11.19 -14.52
CA THR A 396 19.12 11.59 -15.59
C THR A 396 20.54 11.78 -15.07
N LYS A 397 20.72 12.39 -13.89
CA LYS A 397 22.04 12.51 -13.24
C LYS A 397 22.62 11.13 -12.89
N ILE A 398 21.81 10.21 -12.37
CA ILE A 398 22.24 8.84 -12.01
C ILE A 398 22.65 8.06 -13.27
N GLU A 399 21.94 8.26 -14.38
CA GLU A 399 22.34 7.69 -15.66
C GLU A 399 23.73 8.19 -16.09
N ASP A 400 23.97 9.51 -16.06
CA ASP A 400 25.28 10.08 -16.38
C ASP A 400 26.38 9.54 -15.44
N LEU A 401 26.11 9.47 -14.14
CA LEU A 401 27.00 8.85 -13.17
C LEU A 401 27.31 7.39 -13.54
N THR A 402 26.29 6.62 -13.91
CA THR A 402 26.46 5.20 -14.28
C THR A 402 27.34 5.05 -15.51
N LYS A 403 27.18 5.92 -16.52
CA LYS A 403 28.00 5.95 -17.73
C LYS A 403 29.45 6.35 -17.42
N LYS A 404 29.67 7.46 -16.71
CA LYS A 404 31.02 7.93 -16.31
C LYS A 404 31.75 6.92 -15.43
N LEU A 405 31.05 6.30 -14.48
CA LEU A 405 31.62 5.25 -13.63
C LEU A 405 32.00 4.01 -14.46
N ALA A 406 31.17 3.61 -15.42
CA ALA A 406 31.49 2.52 -16.33
C ALA A 406 32.77 2.80 -17.14
N ASP A 407 32.92 4.01 -17.69
CA ASP A 407 34.14 4.42 -18.41
C ASP A 407 35.37 4.38 -17.51
N ALA A 408 35.25 4.88 -16.27
CA ALA A 408 36.33 4.88 -15.29
C ALA A 408 36.75 3.46 -14.88
N VAL A 409 35.79 2.56 -14.68
CA VAL A 409 36.02 1.13 -14.41
C VAL A 409 36.72 0.46 -15.60
N ALA A 410 36.24 0.71 -16.82
CA ALA A 410 36.83 0.13 -18.03
C ALA A 410 38.26 0.62 -18.28
N ALA A 411 38.54 1.89 -18.00
CA ALA A 411 39.87 2.49 -18.12
C ALA A 411 40.81 2.12 -16.95
N GLY A 412 40.28 1.65 -15.82
CA GLY A 412 41.07 1.48 -14.59
C GLY A 412 41.66 2.80 -14.09
N SER A 413 40.96 3.91 -14.30
CA SER A 413 41.49 5.27 -14.10
C SER A 413 41.40 5.78 -12.66
N LEU A 414 40.69 5.08 -11.79
CA LEU A 414 40.53 5.42 -10.37
C LEU A 414 41.35 4.47 -9.51
N ASP A 415 41.96 4.99 -8.44
CA ASP A 415 42.49 4.13 -7.39
C ASP A 415 41.36 3.36 -6.68
N ALA A 416 41.74 2.29 -5.97
CA ALA A 416 40.78 1.37 -5.37
C ALA A 416 39.87 2.04 -4.31
N ALA A 417 40.39 3.00 -3.54
CA ALA A 417 39.63 3.66 -2.49
C ALA A 417 38.58 4.61 -3.10
N LYS A 418 38.99 5.39 -4.10
CA LYS A 418 38.12 6.30 -4.83
C LYS A 418 37.06 5.55 -5.63
N LEU A 419 37.44 4.44 -6.27
CA LEU A 419 36.48 3.58 -6.98
C LEU A 419 35.42 3.03 -6.01
N ALA A 420 35.83 2.51 -4.86
CA ALA A 420 34.90 1.98 -3.86
C ALA A 420 33.95 3.07 -3.33
N GLU A 421 34.44 4.29 -3.09
CA GLU A 421 33.61 5.42 -2.67
C GLU A 421 32.57 5.79 -3.73
N VAL A 422 32.96 5.89 -5.00
CA VAL A 422 32.03 6.23 -6.09
C VAL A 422 31.02 5.11 -6.32
N GLN A 423 31.41 3.84 -6.19
CA GLN A 423 30.51 2.70 -6.29
C GLN A 423 29.46 2.68 -5.18
N GLU A 424 29.86 2.98 -3.95
CA GLU A 424 28.94 3.10 -2.82
C GLU A 424 27.97 4.27 -3.00
N LEU A 425 28.46 5.44 -3.42
CA LEU A 425 27.60 6.59 -3.70
C LEU A 425 26.63 6.32 -4.85
N ASN A 426 27.05 5.58 -5.88
CA ASN A 426 26.16 5.14 -6.95
C ASN A 426 25.07 4.20 -6.40
N ARG A 427 25.42 3.23 -5.55
CA ARG A 427 24.46 2.33 -4.91
C ARG A 427 23.43 3.10 -4.06
N GLN A 428 23.89 4.08 -3.27
CA GLN A 428 23.02 4.95 -2.46
C GLN A 428 22.11 5.81 -3.34
N ALA A 429 22.66 6.45 -4.37
CA ALA A 429 21.90 7.30 -5.28
C ALA A 429 20.76 6.51 -5.94
N VAL A 430 21.05 5.31 -6.45
CA VAL A 430 20.06 4.42 -7.04
C VAL A 430 19.02 4.01 -6.00
N TRP A 431 19.44 3.51 -4.83
CA TRP A 431 18.52 3.06 -3.78
C TRP A 431 17.49 4.14 -3.39
N TYR A 432 17.96 5.34 -3.03
CA TYR A 432 17.07 6.41 -2.59
C TYR A 432 16.16 6.92 -3.72
N TRP A 433 16.68 6.98 -4.95
CA TRP A 433 15.86 7.37 -6.10
C TRP A 433 14.78 6.32 -6.41
N ASP A 434 15.17 5.05 -6.42
CA ASP A 434 14.29 3.92 -6.73
C ASP A 434 13.18 3.80 -5.67
N PHE A 435 13.49 4.08 -4.39
CA PHE A 435 12.51 4.03 -3.29
C PHE A 435 11.33 4.99 -3.50
N VAL A 436 11.53 6.10 -4.20
CA VAL A 436 10.45 7.05 -4.54
C VAL A 436 9.85 6.75 -5.91
N MET A 437 10.68 6.37 -6.89
CA MET A 437 10.23 6.16 -8.27
C MET A 437 9.23 5.01 -8.41
N VAL A 438 9.35 3.96 -7.60
CA VAL A 438 8.46 2.79 -7.69
C VAL A 438 7.23 2.88 -6.78
N GLU A 439 7.10 3.95 -5.99
CA GLU A 439 5.93 4.18 -5.15
C GLU A 439 4.84 4.87 -5.98
N ASN A 440 3.65 4.27 -6.00
CA ASN A 440 2.64 4.57 -7.03
C ASN A 440 1.87 5.89 -6.79
N SER A 441 2.06 6.57 -5.67
CA SER A 441 1.34 7.82 -5.38
C SER A 441 2.00 9.04 -6.01
N GLU A 442 3.14 8.85 -6.67
CA GLU A 442 4.00 9.91 -7.20
C GLU A 442 4.36 10.91 -6.08
N GLY A 443 4.57 10.41 -4.86
CA GLY A 443 4.93 11.20 -3.68
C GLY A 443 3.76 11.80 -2.89
N SER A 444 2.52 11.70 -3.37
CA SER A 444 1.35 12.29 -2.70
C SER A 444 0.98 11.64 -1.36
N HIS A 445 1.30 10.35 -1.18
CA HIS A 445 1.13 9.65 0.09
C HIS A 445 1.96 10.27 1.22
N ASN A 446 3.18 10.77 0.90
CA ASN A 446 4.04 11.44 1.86
C ASN A 446 5.02 12.41 1.16
N PRO A 447 4.58 13.64 0.82
CA PRO A 447 5.41 14.59 0.07
C PRO A 447 6.67 15.00 0.82
N THR A 448 6.63 15.00 2.16
CA THR A 448 7.79 15.30 3.01
C THR A 448 8.83 14.20 2.92
N MET A 449 8.43 12.93 3.01
CA MET A 449 9.34 11.80 2.87
C MET A 449 9.89 11.70 1.45
N SER A 450 9.04 11.81 0.42
CA SER A 450 9.47 11.81 -1.00
C SER A 450 10.60 12.83 -1.22
N ASN A 451 10.38 14.08 -0.82
CA ASN A 451 11.37 15.15 -0.97
C ASN A 451 12.66 14.90 -0.18
N LYS A 452 12.57 14.38 1.05
CA LYS A 452 13.73 14.02 1.87
C LYS A 452 14.56 12.95 1.17
N VAL A 453 13.92 11.85 0.74
CA VAL A 453 14.58 10.69 0.15
C VAL A 453 15.20 11.04 -1.21
N LEU A 454 14.48 11.78 -2.07
CA LEU A 454 15.05 12.29 -3.32
C LEU A 454 16.25 13.23 -3.07
N GLY A 455 16.22 14.06 -2.03
CA GLY A 455 17.36 14.90 -1.65
C GLY A 455 18.60 14.10 -1.22
N LEU A 456 18.41 12.94 -0.57
CA LEU A 456 19.52 12.01 -0.26
C LEU A 456 20.11 11.42 -1.53
N SER A 457 19.25 11.01 -2.48
CA SER A 457 19.69 10.54 -3.78
C SER A 457 20.50 11.59 -4.54
N GLU A 458 19.96 12.83 -4.62
CA GLU A 458 20.60 13.95 -5.31
C GLU A 458 21.98 14.27 -4.71
N THR A 459 22.08 14.28 -3.38
CA THR A 459 23.35 14.49 -2.67
C THR A 459 24.37 13.42 -3.01
N ALA A 460 23.96 12.14 -3.06
CA ALA A 460 24.84 11.02 -3.37
C ALA A 460 25.34 11.08 -4.82
N VAL A 461 24.45 11.34 -5.79
CA VAL A 461 24.83 11.41 -7.21
C VAL A 461 25.72 12.62 -7.49
N ASP A 462 25.42 13.80 -6.93
CA ASP A 462 26.23 15.00 -7.15
C ASP A 462 27.64 14.83 -6.55
N LYS A 463 27.74 14.21 -5.36
CA LYS A 463 29.05 13.88 -4.77
C LYS A 463 29.84 12.90 -5.63
N ALA A 464 29.20 11.84 -6.13
CA ALA A 464 29.85 10.84 -6.96
C ALA A 464 30.35 11.42 -8.29
N LEU A 465 29.54 12.26 -8.94
CA LEU A 465 29.93 12.97 -10.15
C LEU A 465 31.12 13.90 -9.92
N GLY A 466 31.12 14.66 -8.82
CA GLY A 466 32.26 15.52 -8.46
C GLY A 466 33.57 14.75 -8.22
N LEU A 467 33.50 13.48 -7.80
CA LEU A 467 34.68 12.62 -7.69
C LEU A 467 35.17 12.14 -9.08
N LEU A 468 34.29 12.01 -10.07
CA LEU A 468 34.65 11.53 -11.40
C LEU A 468 35.20 12.62 -12.33
N GLY A 469 34.98 13.91 -12.02
CA GLY A 469 35.38 15.03 -12.87
C GLY A 469 34.21 15.51 -13.73
#